data_AF-A0A953ZCV4-F1
#
_entry.id   AF-A0A953ZCV4-F1
#
_cell.length_a   1.000
_cell.length_b   1.000
_cell.length_c   1.000
_cell.angle_alpha   90.00
_cell.angle_beta   90.00
_cell.angle_gamma   90.00
#
_symmetry.space_group_name_H-M   'P 1'
#
loop_
_entity.id
_entity.type
_entity.pdbx_description
1 polymer ?
#
loop_
_entity_poly.entity_id
_entity_poly.type
_entity_poly.pdbx_seq_one_letter_code
_entity_poly.pdbx_strand_id
1 'polypeptide(L)' 'METFDNHRNYLFAIAYRMLGTGADADDMVQEAWLRWQREDRGNVENPKAWLASTTTRLCIDRLREL' A
#
# COMPACT_ATOMS: atom_id res chain seq x y z
N MET A 1 -5.34 -7.98 -11.46
CA MET A 1 -3.94 -7.50 -11.37
C MET A 1 -3.88 -6.02 -11.73
N GLU A 2 -4.41 -5.66 -12.90
CA GLU A 2 -4.37 -4.32 -13.49
C GLU A 2 -4.64 -3.13 -12.53
N THR A 3 -5.69 -3.15 -11.70
CA THR A 3 -6.00 -2.01 -10.80
C THR A 3 -4.89 -1.70 -9.80
N PHE A 4 -4.28 -2.72 -9.20
CA PHE A 4 -3.18 -2.52 -8.25
C PHE A 4 -1.92 -2.09 -8.99
N ASP A 5 -1.60 -2.77 -10.09
CA ASP A 5 -0.38 -2.51 -10.87
C ASP A 5 -0.36 -1.07 -11.40
N ASN A 6 -1.51 -0.52 -11.80
CA ASN A 6 -1.70 0.89 -12.18
C ASN A 6 -1.35 1.89 -11.06
N HIS A 7 -1.30 1.45 -9.81
CA HIS A 7 -1.01 2.28 -8.65
C HIS A 7 0.26 1.88 -7.91
N ARG A 8 0.92 0.76 -8.26
CA ARG A 8 2.09 0.23 -7.54
C ARG A 8 3.19 1.29 -7.34
N ASN A 9 3.55 2.03 -8.38
CA ASN A 9 4.56 3.09 -8.29
C ASN A 9 4.14 4.24 -7.38
N TYR A 10 2.85 4.59 -7.38
CA TYR A 10 2.31 5.62 -6.50
C TYR A 10 2.33 5.17 -5.04
N LEU A 11 1.94 3.93 -4.75
CA LEU A 11 1.99 3.36 -3.40
C LEU A 11 3.43 3.26 -2.88
N PHE A 12 4.37 2.83 -3.75
CA PHE A 12 5.79 2.81 -3.42
C PHE A 12 6.31 4.21 -3.06
N ALA A 13 5.96 5.23 -3.85
CA ALA A 13 6.38 6.61 -3.57
C ALA A 13 5.84 7.14 -2.23
N ILE A 14 4.62 6.76 -1.84
CA ILE A 14 4.07 7.06 -0.51
C ILE A 14 4.93 6.39 0.57
N ALA A 15 5.10 5.06 0.47
CA ALA A 15 5.80 4.30 1.49
C ALA A 15 7.26 4.72 1.64
N TYR A 16 7.95 4.95 0.51
CA TYR A 16 9.33 5.44 0.48
C TYR A 16 9.49 6.79 1.17
N ARG A 17 8.54 7.72 0.96
CA ARG A 17 8.57 9.02 1.64
C ARG A 17 8.39 8.90 3.16
N MET A 18 7.66 7.88 3.62
CA MET A 18 7.39 7.67 5.04
C MET A 18 8.50 6.89 5.75
N LEU A 19 9.08 5.89 5.10
CA LEU A 19 10.00 4.92 5.72
C LEU A 19 11.46 5.18 5.38
N GLY A 20 11.75 5.96 4.33
CA GLY A 20 13.10 6.40 3.97
C GLY A 20 13.97 5.35 3.29
N THR A 21 13.54 4.09 3.20
CA THR A 21 14.27 3.02 2.49
C THR A 21 13.40 2.37 1.42
N GLY A 22 14.04 1.91 0.34
CA GLY A 22 13.34 1.18 -0.73
C GLY A 22 12.83 -0.19 -0.28
N ALA A 23 13.59 -0.87 0.59
CA ALA A 23 13.23 -2.18 1.11
C ALA A 23 11.95 -2.12 1.96
N ASP A 24 11.90 -1.22 2.95
CA ASP A 24 10.69 -1.08 3.78
C ASP A 24 9.49 -0.60 2.93
N ALA A 25 9.74 0.24 1.91
CA ALA A 25 8.69 0.66 0.99
C ALA A 25 8.10 -0.49 0.16
N ASP A 26 8.96 -1.33 -0.43
CA ASP A 26 8.51 -2.50 -1.19
C ASP A 26 7.76 -3.49 -0.29
N ASP A 27 8.21 -3.70 0.95
CA ASP A 27 7.52 -4.56 1.91
C ASP A 27 6.10 -4.05 2.20
N MET A 28 5.92 -2.74 2.41
CA MET A 28 4.57 -2.18 2.64
C MET A 28 3.68 -2.26 1.40
N VAL A 29 4.24 -2.08 0.20
CA VAL A 29 3.48 -2.24 -1.05
C VAL A 29 3.07 -3.70 -1.26
N GLN A 30 3.93 -4.65 -0.90
CA GLN A 30 3.59 -6.09 -0.95
C GLN A 30 2.49 -6.45 0.04
N GLU A 31 2.57 -5.96 1.28
CA GLU A 31 1.53 -6.20 2.29
C GLU A 31 0.19 -5.55 1.87
N ALA A 32 0.23 -4.34 1.29
CA ALA A 32 -0.96 -3.71 0.71
C ALA A 32 -1.57 -4.53 -0.43
N TRP A 33 -0.73 -5.15 -1.28
CA TRP A 33 -1.19 -6.08 -2.32
C TRP A 33 -1.87 -7.32 -1.74
N LEU A 34 -1.28 -7.94 -0.71
CA LEU A 34 -1.86 -9.11 -0.04
C LEU A 34 -3.24 -8.79 0.55
N ARG A 35 -3.39 -7.61 1.16
CA ARG A 35 -4.70 -7.14 1.67
C ARG A 35 -5.68 -6.89 0.53
N TRP A 36 -5.23 -6.27 -0.57
CA TRP A 36 -6.05 -6.04 -1.75
C TRP A 36 -6.59 -7.32 -2.40
N GLN A 37 -5.81 -8.41 -2.38
CA GLN A 37 -6.27 -9.71 -2.91
C GLN A 37 -7.34 -10.38 -2.04
N ARG A 38 -7.40 -10.04 -0.74
CA ARG A 38 -8.35 -10.60 0.21
C ARG A 38 -9.64 -9.78 0.32
N GLU A 39 -9.62 -8.53 -0.14
CA GLU A 39 -10.77 -7.63 -0.09
C GLU A 39 -11.83 -7.99 -1.13
N ASP A 40 -13.11 -7.80 -0.79
CA ASP A 40 -14.18 -7.86 -1.79
C ASP A 40 -14.15 -6.58 -2.65
N ARG A 41 -13.37 -6.64 -3.72
CA ARG A 41 -13.12 -5.53 -4.64
C ARG A 41 -14.40 -4.97 -5.28
N GLY A 42 -15.50 -5.72 -5.29
CA GLY A 42 -16.80 -5.24 -5.78
C GLY A 42 -17.40 -4.12 -4.91
N ASN A 43 -16.99 -4.05 -3.64
CA ASN A 43 -17.46 -3.04 -2.68
C ASN A 43 -16.50 -1.85 -2.53
N VAL A 44 -15.35 -1.87 -3.21
CA VAL A 44 -14.38 -0.77 -3.16
C VAL A 44 -14.69 0.23 -4.26
N GLU A 45 -15.47 1.26 -3.92
CA GLU A 45 -15.86 2.33 -4.85
C GLU A 45 -14.65 3.11 -5.41
N ASN A 46 -13.60 3.26 -4.61
CA ASN A 46 -12.37 3.97 -5.01
C ASN A 46 -11.11 3.15 -4.67
N PRO A 47 -10.63 2.31 -5.59
CA PRO A 47 -9.44 1.50 -5.39
C PRO A 47 -8.19 2.30 -5.04
N LYS A 48 -7.99 3.46 -5.68
CA LYS A 48 -6.83 4.33 -5.42
C LYS A 48 -6.84 4.84 -3.98
N ALA A 49 -7.98 5.33 -3.50
CA ALA A 49 -8.10 5.84 -2.14
C ALA A 49 -7.93 4.74 -1.10
N TRP A 50 -8.54 3.57 -1.35
CA TRP A 50 -8.38 2.40 -0.49
C TRP A 50 -6.91 2.00 -0.39
N LEU A 51 -6.23 1.80 -1.53
CA LEU A 51 -4.83 1.38 -1.59
C LEU A 51 -3.88 2.39 -0.93
N ALA A 52 -4.07 3.69 -1.20
CA ALA A 52 -3.27 4.74 -0.57
C ALA A 52 -3.45 4.73 0.95
N SER A 53 -4.68 4.65 1.43
CA SER A 53 -4.98 4.65 2.86
C SER A 53 -4.45 3.40 3.56
N THR A 54 -4.55 2.23 2.94
CA THR A 54 -4.00 0.97 3.45
C THR A 54 -2.48 1.04 3.53
N THR A 55 -1.82 1.52 2.48
CA THR A 55 -0.35 1.68 2.45
C THR A 55 0.12 2.66 3.53
N THR A 56 -0.55 3.80 3.70
CA THR A 56 -0.22 4.77 4.75
C THR A 56 -0.36 4.16 6.15
N ARG A 57 -1.43 3.40 6.42
CA ARG A 57 -1.64 2.75 7.71
C ARG A 57 -0.54 1.73 8.02
N LEU A 58 -0.19 0.91 7.03
CA LEU A 58 0.92 -0.04 7.13
C LEU A 58 2.24 0.65 7.47
N CYS A 59 2.54 1.78 6.82
CA CYS A 59 3.74 2.57 7.13
C CYS A 59 3.70 3.15 8.55
N ILE A 60 2.55 3.64 9.01
CA ILE A 60 2.39 4.14 10.39
C ILE A 60 2.62 3.02 11.40
N ASP A 61 2.06 1.84 11.17
CA ASP A 61 2.23 0.69 12.05
C ASP A 61 3.70 0.25 12.08
N ARG A 62 4.38 0.19 10.92
CA ARG A 62 5.81 -0.09 10.83
C ARG A 62 6.66 0.92 11.60
N LEU A 63 6.36 2.22 11.47
CA LEU A 63 7.08 3.28 12.21
C LEU A 63 6.90 3.19 13.73
N ARG A 64 5.83 2.55 14.21
CA ARG A 64 5.59 2.33 15.65
C ARG A 64 6.31 1.10 16.18
N GLU A 65 6.74 0.19 15.30
CA GLU A 65 7.45 -1.04 15.63
C GLU A 65 8.99 -0.89 15.58
N LEU A 66 9.50 0.23 15.04
CA LEU A 66 10.91 0.62 15.03
C LEU A 66 11.32 1.29 16.34
#